data_AF-A0A967LQ70-F1
#
_entry.id   AF-A0A967LQ70-F1
#
_cell.length_a   1.000
_cell.length_b   1.000
_cell.length_c   1.000
_cell.angle_alpha   90.00
_cell.angle_beta   90.00
_cell.angle_gamma   90.00
#
_symmetry.space_group_name_H-M   'P 1'
#
loop_
_entity.id
_entity.type
_entity.pdbx_description
1 polymer ?
#
loop_
_entity_poly.entity_id
_entity_poly.type
_entity_poly.pdbx_seq_one_letter_code
_entity_poly.pdbx_strand_id
1 'polypeptide(L)'
;SIGMNMNLMAIVENPELFLLGLIWISIHAVLLIVVAILIRAPVFFLAVGSQANVGGAASAPIVASAFHPALAPVGVLLAVFGYALGTYAAWFTGQVMRVVAGG
;
A
#
# COMPACT_ATOMS: atom_id res chain seq x y z
N SER A 1 16.27 10.95 -0.72
CA SER A 1 14.82 11.00 -0.40
C SER A 1 14.05 10.90 -1.70
N ILE A 2 13.19 9.89 -1.85
CA ILE A 2 12.37 9.70 -3.06
C ILE A 2 11.45 10.91 -3.29
N GLY A 3 10.92 11.52 -2.22
CA GLY A 3 10.07 12.71 -2.30
C GLY A 3 10.78 14.00 -2.76
N MET A 4 12.09 14.15 -2.51
CA MET A 4 12.86 15.32 -2.99
C MET A 4 13.14 15.28 -4.50
N ASN A 5 12.97 14.12 -5.15
CA ASN A 5 13.13 13.97 -6.60
C ASN A 5 11.78 13.97 -7.34
N MET A 6 10.67 14.27 -6.65
CA MET A 6 9.34 14.27 -7.26
C MET A 6 9.16 15.52 -8.13
N ASN A 7 9.06 15.32 -9.44
CA ASN A 7 8.71 16.39 -10.38
C ASN A 7 7.19 16.54 -10.47
N LEU A 8 6.65 17.65 -9.98
CA LEU A 8 5.21 17.93 -10.03
C LEU A 8 4.68 18.13 -11.46
N MET A 9 5.55 18.56 -12.39
CA MET A 9 5.19 18.74 -13.78
C MET A 9 4.93 17.40 -14.49
N ALA A 10 5.45 16.29 -13.95
CA ALA A 10 5.26 14.95 -14.50
C ALA A 10 3.79 14.51 -14.54
N ILE A 11 2.92 15.13 -13.73
CA ILE A 11 1.46 14.89 -13.74
C ILE A 11 0.83 15.35 -15.07
N VAL A 12 1.33 16.46 -15.62
CA VAL A 12 0.85 17.00 -16.91
C VAL A 12 1.49 16.27 -18.08
N GLU A 13 2.73 15.80 -17.91
CA GLU A 13 3.47 15.06 -18.94
C GLU A 13 2.99 13.62 -19.11
N ASN A 14 2.54 12.96 -18.03
CA ASN A 14 2.09 11.56 -18.05
C ASN A 14 0.79 11.39 -17.24
N PRO A 15 -0.32 12.04 -17.65
CA PRO A 15 -1.60 11.99 -16.94
C PRO A 15 -2.15 10.57 -16.81
N GLU A 16 -1.85 9.68 -17.74
CA GLU A 16 -2.24 8.27 -17.74
C GLU A 16 -1.68 7.49 -16.54
N LEU A 17 -0.45 7.80 -16.09
CA LEU A 17 0.15 7.14 -14.93
C LEU A 17 -0.56 7.54 -13.64
N PHE A 18 -1.00 8.79 -13.56
CA PHE A 18 -1.77 9.28 -12.42
C PHE A 18 -3.17 8.67 -12.39
N LEU A 19 -3.83 8.55 -13.54
CA LEU A 19 -5.11 7.87 -13.65
C LEU A 19 -5.00 6.40 -13.25
N LEU A 20 -3.95 5.70 -13.68
CA LEU A 20 -3.66 4.33 -13.27
C LEU A 20 -3.49 4.22 -11.75
N GLY A 21 -2.72 5.14 -11.16
CA GLY A 21 -2.56 5.23 -9.70
C GLY A 21 -3.87 5.45 -8.96
N LEU A 22 -4.75 6.32 -9.49
CA LEU A 22 -6.07 6.57 -8.92
C LEU A 22 -6.97 5.34 -8.98
N ILE A 23 -6.98 4.63 -10.12
CA ILE A 23 -7.71 3.36 -10.27
C ILE A 23 -7.18 2.34 -9.25
N TRP A 24 -5.86 2.21 -9.12
CA TRP A 24 -5.24 1.28 -8.17
C TRP A 24 -5.64 1.57 -6.73
N ILE A 25 -5.50 2.81 -6.27
CA ILE A 25 -5.85 3.20 -4.90
C ILE A 25 -7.35 3.04 -4.64
N SER A 26 -8.20 3.28 -5.64
CA SER A 26 -9.64 3.06 -5.54
C SER A 26 -9.97 1.58 -5.33
N ILE A 27 -9.37 0.69 -6.13
CA ILE A 27 -9.54 -0.76 -5.99
C ILE A 27 -9.05 -1.22 -4.62
N HIS A 28 -7.87 -0.78 -4.18
CA HIS A 28 -7.31 -1.08 -2.87
C HIS A 28 -8.25 -0.66 -1.73
N ALA A 29 -8.76 0.57 -1.77
CA ALA A 29 -9.66 1.09 -0.75
C ALA A 29 -10.96 0.29 -0.67
N VAL A 30 -11.58 0.01 -1.82
CA VAL A 30 -12.81 -0.79 -1.89
C VAL A 30 -12.56 -2.20 -1.34
N LEU A 31 -11.48 -2.85 -1.75
CA LEU A 31 -11.14 -4.19 -1.27
C LEU A 31 -10.96 -4.23 0.24
N LEU A 32 -10.19 -3.28 0.81
CA LEU A 32 -9.98 -3.22 2.25
C LEU A 32 -11.26 -2.95 3.03
N ILE A 33 -12.12 -2.05 2.54
CA ILE A 33 -13.42 -1.76 3.18
C ILE A 33 -14.31 -3.01 3.16
N VAL A 34 -14.42 -3.68 2.02
CA VAL A 34 -15.21 -4.92 1.88
C VAL A 34 -14.69 -5.99 2.85
N VAL A 35 -13.38 -6.23 2.87
CA VAL A 35 -12.77 -7.22 3.77
C VAL A 35 -13.00 -6.84 5.23
N ALA A 36 -12.83 -5.58 5.60
CA ALA A 36 -13.06 -5.11 6.96
C ALA A 36 -14.51 -5.32 7.41
N ILE A 37 -15.48 -5.11 6.53
CA ILE A 37 -16.89 -5.39 6.80
C ILE A 37 -17.12 -6.90 6.98
N LEU A 38 -16.58 -7.73 6.08
CA LEU A 38 -16.76 -9.18 6.11
C LEU A 38 -16.26 -9.81 7.41
N ILE A 39 -15.08 -9.41 7.87
CA ILE A 39 -14.47 -9.96 9.10
C ILE A 39 -14.83 -9.17 10.36
N ARG A 40 -15.65 -8.11 10.23
CA ARG A 40 -16.00 -7.17 11.31
C ARG A 40 -14.77 -6.58 12.00
N ALA A 41 -13.79 -6.17 11.21
CA ALA A 41 -12.55 -5.60 11.74
C ALA A 41 -12.79 -4.21 12.34
N PRO A 42 -12.15 -3.88 13.48
CA PRO A 42 -12.12 -2.52 13.99
C PRO A 42 -11.34 -1.59 13.05
N VAL A 43 -11.76 -0.32 13.03
CA VAL A 43 -11.18 0.75 12.18
C VAL A 43 -9.67 0.90 12.37
N PHE A 44 -9.16 0.60 13.56
CA PHE A 44 -7.72 0.55 13.85
C PHE A 44 -6.94 -0.30 12.84
N PHE A 45 -7.35 -1.56 12.63
CA PHE A 45 -6.65 -2.46 11.72
C PHE A 45 -6.80 -2.02 10.26
N LEU A 46 -7.93 -1.43 9.90
CA LEU A 46 -8.15 -0.88 8.57
C LEU A 46 -7.19 0.29 8.27
N ALA A 47 -7.06 1.24 9.20
CA ALA A 47 -6.24 2.43 9.04
C ALA A 47 -4.74 2.10 9.06
N VAL A 48 -4.28 1.34 10.05
CA VAL A 48 -2.86 0.95 10.17
C VAL A 48 -2.46 -0.02 9.07
N GLY A 49 -3.33 -0.98 8.73
CA GLY A 49 -3.08 -1.94 7.65
C GLY A 49 -2.97 -1.28 6.29
N SER A 50 -3.88 -0.35 5.94
CA SER A 50 -3.79 0.39 4.68
C SER A 50 -2.47 1.17 4.58
N GLN A 51 -2.06 1.86 5.66
CA GLN A 51 -0.79 2.58 5.68
C GLN A 51 0.44 1.67 5.67
N ALA A 52 0.36 0.47 6.25
CA ALA A 52 1.44 -0.52 6.15
C ALA A 52 1.70 -0.95 4.70
N ASN A 53 0.66 -1.04 3.86
CA ASN A 53 0.77 -1.45 2.47
C ASN A 53 1.08 -0.30 1.49
N VAL A 54 0.56 0.91 1.71
CA VAL A 54 0.73 2.04 0.78
C VAL A 54 1.79 3.03 1.27
N GLY A 55 1.74 3.42 2.55
CA GLY A 55 2.65 4.39 3.17
C GLY A 55 3.92 3.77 3.76
N GLY A 56 3.96 2.45 3.88
CA GLY A 56 5.13 1.69 4.33
C GLY A 56 5.61 2.05 5.73
N ALA A 57 6.91 1.85 5.96
CA ALA A 57 7.56 2.03 7.26
C ALA A 57 7.63 3.49 7.72
N ALA A 58 7.40 4.44 6.82
CA ALA A 58 7.37 5.87 7.14
C ALA A 58 6.03 6.29 7.78
N SER A 59 4.90 5.87 7.20
CA SER A 59 3.58 6.40 7.58
C SER A 59 2.76 5.46 8.47
N ALA A 60 2.95 4.14 8.39
CA ALA A 60 2.21 3.19 9.23
C ALA A 60 2.43 3.36 10.75
N PRO A 61 3.66 3.62 11.25
CA PRO A 61 3.89 3.82 12.68
C PRO A 61 3.25 5.11 13.19
N ILE A 62 3.18 6.13 12.34
CA ILE A 62 2.56 7.43 12.64
C ILE A 62 1.06 7.26 12.82
N VAL A 63 0.40 6.52 11.93
CA VAL A 63 -1.04 6.24 12.07
C VAL A 63 -1.33 5.32 13.25
N ALA A 64 -0.45 4.35 13.54
CA ALA A 64 -0.62 3.51 14.74
C ALA A 64 -0.43 4.29 16.05
N SER A 65 0.55 5.20 16.12
CA SER A 65 0.82 5.99 17.32
C SER A 65 -0.28 7.00 17.64
N ALA A 66 -1.05 7.45 16.64
CA ALA A 66 -2.23 8.28 16.82
C ALA A 66 -3.33 7.58 17.64
N PHE A 67 -3.38 6.24 17.64
CA PHE A 67 -4.29 5.48 18.51
C PHE A 67 -3.69 5.25 19.90
N HIS A 68 -2.44 4.80 19.96
CA HIS A 68 -1.69 4.72 21.21
C HIS A 68 -0.18 4.64 20.91
N PRO A 69 0.70 5.40 21.60
CA PRO A 69 2.14 5.42 21.31
C PRO A 69 2.80 4.03 21.31
N ALA A 70 2.36 3.13 22.20
CA ALA A 70 2.86 1.75 22.26
C ALA A 70 2.56 0.89 21.01
N LEU A 71 1.72 1.37 20.10
CA LEU A 71 1.36 0.67 18.86
C LEU A 71 2.26 1.05 17.68
N ALA A 72 3.13 2.06 17.80
CA ALA A 72 4.08 2.42 16.75
C ALA A 72 4.95 1.23 16.29
N PRO A 73 5.53 0.40 17.18
CA PRO A 73 6.29 -0.79 16.78
C PRO A 73 5.45 -1.79 16.00
N VAL A 74 4.17 -1.95 16.34
CA VAL A 74 3.23 -2.81 15.62
C VAL A 74 3.05 -2.31 14.19
N GLY A 75 2.87 -1.00 14.00
CA GLY A 75 2.79 -0.37 12.68
C GLY A 75 4.06 -0.60 11.83
N VAL A 76 5.25 -0.50 12.44
CA VAL A 76 6.52 -0.82 11.74
C VAL A 76 6.57 -2.27 11.30
N LEU A 77 6.24 -3.22 12.20
CA LEU A 77 6.27 -4.65 11.89
C LEU A 77 5.27 -5.03 10.79
N LEU A 78 4.05 -4.48 10.83
CA LEU A 78 3.07 -4.67 9.77
C LEU A 78 3.58 -4.13 8.43
N ALA A 79 4.23 -2.96 8.41
CA ALA A 79 4.80 -2.40 7.18
C ALA A 79 5.91 -3.27 6.60
N VAL A 80 6.84 -3.75 7.43
CA VAL A 80 7.93 -4.64 6.99
C VAL A 80 7.37 -5.95 6.44
N PHE A 81 6.37 -6.53 7.12
CA PHE A 81 5.70 -7.73 6.65
C PHE A 81 4.97 -7.51 5.32
N GLY A 82 4.26 -6.38 5.19
CA GLY A 82 3.60 -5.97 3.96
C GLY A 82 4.59 -5.84 2.79
N TYR A 83 5.77 -5.25 3.03
CA TYR A 83 6.83 -5.16 2.03
C TYR A 83 7.38 -6.53 1.62
N ALA A 84 7.63 -7.42 2.58
CA ALA A 84 8.11 -8.76 2.29
C ALA A 84 7.10 -9.52 1.40
N LEU A 85 5.82 -9.55 1.80
CA LEU A 85 4.75 -10.17 1.03
C LEU A 85 4.59 -9.53 -0.35
N GLY A 86 4.56 -8.20 -0.42
CA GLY A 86 4.42 -7.47 -1.68
C GLY A 86 5.56 -7.78 -2.65
N THR A 87 6.79 -7.92 -2.15
CA THR A 87 7.95 -8.28 -2.98
C THR A 87 7.80 -9.66 -3.61
N TYR A 88 7.43 -10.67 -2.81
CA TYR A 88 7.23 -12.02 -3.34
C TYR A 88 6.02 -12.11 -4.29
N ALA A 89 4.91 -11.43 -3.96
CA ALA A 89 3.73 -11.37 -4.81
C ALA A 89 4.00 -10.66 -6.15
N ALA A 90 4.77 -9.58 -6.14
CA ALA A 90 5.20 -8.87 -7.35
C ALA A 90 6.10 -9.76 -8.21
N TRP A 91 7.07 -10.45 -7.59
CA TRP A 91 7.92 -11.41 -8.30
C TRP A 91 7.10 -12.52 -8.96
N PHE A 92 6.15 -13.11 -8.23
CA PHE A 92 5.26 -14.15 -8.74
C PHE A 92 4.39 -13.63 -9.90
N THR A 93 3.77 -12.46 -9.74
CA THR A 93 3.01 -11.79 -10.80
C THR A 93 3.87 -11.60 -12.04
N GLY A 94 5.14 -11.19 -11.87
CA GLY A 94 6.10 -11.09 -12.98
C GLY A 94 6.37 -12.43 -13.67
N GLN A 95 6.44 -13.55 -12.93
CA GLN A 95 6.56 -14.88 -13.55
C GLN A 95 5.32 -15.24 -14.37
N VAL A 96 4.13 -14.96 -13.84
CA VAL A 96 2.85 -15.20 -14.54
C VAL A 96 2.78 -14.36 -15.82
N MET A 97 3.12 -13.07 -15.73
CA MET A 97 3.15 -12.20 -16.90
C MET A 97 4.14 -12.69 -17.97
N ARG A 98 5.31 -13.22 -17.57
CA ARG A 98 6.27 -13.82 -18.51
C ARG A 98 5.65 -14.99 -19.27
N VAL A 99 4.98 -15.90 -18.57
CA VAL A 99 4.32 -17.07 -19.20
C VAL A 99 3.18 -16.64 -20.13
N VAL A 100 2.38 -15.65 -19.72
CA VAL A 100 1.25 -15.15 -20.54
C VAL A 100 1.73 -14.37 -21.76
N ALA A 101 2.84 -13.63 -21.66
CA ALA A 101 3.42 -12.86 -22.77
C ALA A 101 4.15 -13.72 -23.82
N GLY A 102 4.11 -15.06 -23.69
CA GLY A 102 4.74 -15.98 -24.64
C GLY A 102 6.24 -16.19 -24.42
N GLY A 103 6.72 -15.95 -23.19
CA GLY A 103 8.02 -16.46 -22.74
C GLY A 103 7.99 -17.95 -22.44
#